data_AF-A0A961JNX6-F1
#
_entry.id   AF-A0A961JNX6-F1
#
_cell.length_a   1.000
_cell.length_b   1.000
_cell.length_c   1.000
_cell.angle_alpha   90.00
_cell.angle_beta   90.00
_cell.angle_gamma   90.00
#
_symmetry.space_group_name_H-M   'P 1'
#
loop_
_entity.id
_entity.type
_entity.pdbx_description
1 polymer ?
#
loop_
_entity_poly.entity_id
_entity_poly.type
_entity_poly.pdbx_seq_one_letter_code
_entity_poly.pdbx_strand_id
1 'polypeptide(L)'
;GEGIDGLLGYLVRLTVGPGDTVVTSAGAYPTFNYHVAGFGGEIVAVPYRDDHEDPEALVEKAAETGAKLVYIANPDNPMGTWHGPDRIRAMVEAVPDGTLLVLDEAYIEFAPHGTAPVIDPDDPRVIRMRTFSKAYGMAGARV
;
A
#
# COMPACT_ATOMS: atom_id res chain seq x y z
N GLY A 1 -6.87 6.85 -12.94
CA GLY A 1 -6.62 8.17 -12.34
C GLY A 1 -5.35 8.73 -12.93
N GLU A 2 -4.82 9.81 -12.36
CA GLU A 2 -3.61 10.50 -12.83
C GLU A 2 -2.32 9.81 -12.36
N GLY A 3 -2.20 8.51 -12.65
CA GLY A 3 -1.21 7.59 -12.07
C GLY A 3 -1.54 7.21 -10.61
N ILE A 4 -0.69 6.37 -10.01
CA ILE A 4 -0.87 5.89 -8.63
C ILE A 4 -0.93 7.05 -7.64
N ASP A 5 -0.10 8.09 -7.80
CA ASP A 5 -0.14 9.26 -6.90
C ASP A 5 -1.53 9.91 -6.84
N GLY A 6 -2.16 10.15 -8.01
CA GLY A 6 -3.50 10.71 -8.06
C GLY A 6 -4.54 9.79 -7.41
N LEU A 7 -4.41 8.48 -7.64
CA LEU A 7 -5.29 7.46 -7.05
C LEU A 7 -5.14 7.39 -5.52
N LEU A 8 -3.92 7.44 -4.99
CA LEU A 8 -3.66 7.51 -3.54
C LEU A 8 -4.30 8.75 -2.94
N GLY A 9 -4.17 9.90 -3.61
CA GLY A 9 -4.82 11.14 -3.20
C GLY A 9 -6.35 11.03 -3.12
N TYR A 10 -6.99 10.42 -4.13
CA TYR A 10 -8.44 10.19 -4.09
C TYR A 10 -8.85 9.23 -2.99
N LEU A 11 -8.11 8.13 -2.82
CA LEU A 11 -8.43 7.12 -1.82
C LEU A 11 -8.36 7.69 -0.41
N VAL A 12 -7.26 8.37 -0.08
CA VAL A 12 -7.08 9.01 1.23
C VAL A 12 -8.20 10.03 1.45
N ARG A 13 -8.50 10.88 0.46
CA ARG A 13 -9.58 11.88 0.58
C ARG A 13 -10.96 11.25 0.85
N LEU A 14 -11.24 10.07 0.29
CA LEU A 14 -12.52 9.39 0.44
C LEU A 14 -12.66 8.71 1.81
N THR A 15 -11.56 8.40 2.49
CA THR A 15 -11.56 7.47 3.64
C THR A 15 -11.00 8.08 4.93
N VAL A 16 -10.08 9.03 4.84
CA VAL A 16 -9.28 9.55 5.96
C VAL A 16 -9.56 11.03 6.20
N GLY A 17 -9.69 11.41 7.47
CA GLY A 17 -9.73 12.78 7.95
C GLY A 17 -9.14 12.95 9.35
N PRO A 18 -9.31 14.12 9.98
CA PRO A 18 -8.82 14.39 11.34
C PRO A 18 -9.27 13.34 12.36
N GLY A 19 -8.30 12.75 13.05
CA GLY A 19 -8.52 11.71 14.07
C GLY A 19 -8.50 10.28 13.53
N ASP A 20 -8.45 10.08 12.21
CA ASP A 20 -8.26 8.75 11.63
C ASP A 20 -6.77 8.39 11.59
N THR A 21 -6.47 7.12 11.85
CA THR A 21 -5.10 6.59 11.77
C THR A 21 -4.88 5.82 10.46
N VAL A 22 -3.68 5.94 9.92
CA VAL A 22 -3.18 5.18 8.77
C VAL A 22 -1.84 4.55 9.12
N VAL A 23 -1.68 3.28 8.77
CA VAL A 23 -0.45 2.52 9.01
C VAL A 23 0.34 2.32 7.72
N THR A 24 1.67 2.45 7.80
CA THR A 24 2.61 2.24 6.68
C THR A 24 4.02 1.96 7.22
N SER A 25 4.97 1.63 6.35
CA SER A 25 6.36 1.42 6.76
C SER A 25 7.16 2.73 6.88
N ALA A 26 8.05 2.78 7.87
CA ALA A 26 8.92 3.93 8.14
C ALA A 26 9.98 4.07 7.03
N GLY A 27 9.87 5.13 6.23
CA GLY A 27 10.75 5.35 5.07
C GLY A 27 10.20 4.81 3.75
N ALA A 28 8.98 4.27 3.75
CA ALA A 28 8.27 3.85 2.54
C ALA A 28 7.87 5.05 1.66
N TYR A 29 7.22 4.75 0.53
CA TYR A 29 6.90 5.71 -0.53
C TYR A 29 6.28 7.02 0.00
N PRO A 30 6.98 8.16 -0.12
CA PRO A 30 6.64 9.38 0.62
C PRO A 30 5.35 10.06 0.15
N THR A 31 4.91 9.83 -1.09
CA THR A 31 3.70 10.47 -1.64
C THR A 31 2.44 10.01 -0.92
N PHE A 32 2.41 8.76 -0.44
CA PHE A 32 1.29 8.29 0.37
C PHE A 32 1.17 9.09 1.67
N ASN A 33 2.28 9.25 2.39
CA ASN A 33 2.35 10.04 3.63
C ASN A 33 1.98 11.51 3.39
N TYR A 34 2.40 12.07 2.27
CA TYR A 34 2.01 13.43 1.86
C TYR A 34 0.49 13.59 1.77
N HIS A 35 -0.21 12.64 1.14
CA HIS A 35 -1.66 12.69 1.04
C HIS A 35 -2.34 12.50 2.40
N VAL A 36 -1.90 11.53 3.21
CA VAL A 36 -2.47 11.29 4.55
C VAL A 36 -2.36 12.53 5.41
N ALA A 37 -1.16 13.11 5.52
CA ALA A 37 -0.95 14.34 6.28
C ALA A 37 -1.75 15.52 5.70
N GLY A 38 -1.84 15.63 4.36
CA GLY A 38 -2.58 16.67 3.68
C GLY A 38 -4.09 16.67 3.94
N PHE A 39 -4.67 15.50 4.27
CA PHE A 39 -6.07 15.36 4.65
C PHE A 39 -6.30 15.23 6.17
N GLY A 40 -5.23 15.36 6.97
CA GLY A 40 -5.31 15.39 8.44
C GLY A 40 -5.33 14.02 9.11
N GLY A 41 -4.97 12.95 8.39
CA GLY A 41 -4.79 11.63 9.00
C GLY A 41 -3.50 11.53 9.81
N GLU A 42 -3.54 10.73 10.87
CA GLU A 42 -2.38 10.43 11.71
C GLU A 42 -1.64 9.21 11.18
N ILE A 43 -0.34 9.36 10.90
CA ILE A 43 0.49 8.28 10.37
C ILE A 43 1.15 7.53 11.51
N VAL A 44 0.95 6.21 11.55
CA VAL A 44 1.66 5.30 12.45
C VAL A 44 2.58 4.42 11.63
N ALA A 45 3.89 4.64 11.80
CA ALA A 45 4.90 3.97 11.00
C ALA A 45 5.45 2.71 11.68
N VAL A 46 5.67 1.66 10.90
CA VAL A 46 6.28 0.39 11.32
C VAL A 46 7.68 0.27 10.71
N PRO A 47 8.73 -0.11 11.46
CA PRO A 47 10.06 -0.25 10.88
C PRO A 47 10.11 -1.37 9.83
N TYR A 48 10.98 -1.23 8.84
CA TYR A 48 11.35 -2.32 7.95
C TYR A 48 12.01 -3.46 8.75
N ARG A 49 11.91 -4.69 8.22
CA ARG A 49 12.60 -5.87 8.74
C ARG A 49 13.42 -6.51 7.62
N ASP A 50 14.73 -6.62 7.83
CA ASP A 50 15.67 -7.20 6.87
C ASP A 50 15.50 -6.61 5.45
N ASP A 51 15.46 -5.28 5.36
CA ASP A 51 15.24 -4.51 4.11
C ASP A 51 13.87 -4.71 3.44
N HIS A 52 12.91 -5.35 4.10
CA HIS A 52 11.54 -5.51 3.60
C HIS A 52 10.54 -4.71 4.45
N GLU A 53 9.47 -4.22 3.82
CA GLU A 53 8.24 -3.90 4.56
C GLU A 53 7.78 -5.16 5.32
N ASP A 54 7.17 -5.02 6.50
CA ASP A 54 6.81 -6.16 7.37
C ASP A 54 5.28 -6.35 7.40
N PRO A 55 4.70 -7.26 6.58
CA PRO A 55 3.25 -7.41 6.46
C PRO A 55 2.54 -7.70 7.78
N GLU A 56 3.15 -8.55 8.61
CA GLU A 56 2.60 -8.93 9.90
C GLU A 56 2.61 -7.75 10.87
N ALA A 57 3.73 -7.03 10.99
CA ALA A 57 3.82 -5.88 11.87
C ALA A 57 2.91 -4.71 11.42
N LEU A 58 2.73 -4.54 10.10
CA LEU A 58 1.77 -3.57 9.55
C LEU A 58 0.32 -3.90 9.93
N VAL A 59 -0.08 -5.16 9.78
CA VAL A 59 -1.44 -5.61 10.14
C VAL A 59 -1.66 -5.56 11.65
N GLU A 60 -0.71 -6.02 12.46
CA GLU A 60 -0.77 -5.93 13.91
C GLU A 60 -0.92 -4.48 14.38
N LYS A 61 -0.16 -3.56 13.78
CA LYS A 61 -0.25 -2.15 14.12
C LYS A 61 -1.56 -1.52 13.67
N ALA A 62 -2.10 -1.93 12.52
CA ALA A 62 -3.42 -1.50 12.05
C ALA A 62 -4.53 -1.93 13.04
N ALA A 63 -4.46 -3.17 13.55
CA ALA A 63 -5.39 -3.66 14.55
C ALA A 63 -5.29 -2.88 15.89
N GLU A 64 -4.06 -2.64 16.37
CA GLU A 64 -3.80 -1.93 17.62
C GLU A 64 -4.34 -0.48 17.60
N THR A 65 -4.26 0.17 16.45
CA THR A 65 -4.58 1.59 16.30
C THR A 65 -5.97 1.85 15.72
N GLY A 66 -6.69 0.81 15.29
CA GLY A 66 -7.95 0.96 14.56
C GLY A 66 -7.77 1.71 13.24
N ALA A 67 -6.65 1.46 12.54
CA ALA A 67 -6.30 2.21 11.34
C ALA A 67 -7.33 2.00 10.22
N LYS A 68 -7.72 3.07 9.55
CA LYS A 68 -8.62 2.99 8.39
C LYS A 68 -7.94 2.43 7.15
N LEU A 69 -6.67 2.76 6.97
CA LEU A 69 -5.86 2.29 5.86
C LEU A 69 -4.57 1.66 6.39
N VAL A 70 -4.14 0.60 5.73
CA VAL A 70 -2.78 0.06 5.85
C VAL A 70 -2.17 0.00 4.45
N TYR A 71 -0.97 0.54 4.28
CA TYR A 71 -0.28 0.60 2.99
C TYR A 71 0.92 -0.36 2.98
N ILE A 72 1.13 -1.00 1.82
CA ILE A 72 2.35 -1.75 1.51
C ILE A 72 2.64 -1.65 0.01
N ALA A 73 3.91 -1.46 -0.36
CA ALA A 73 4.37 -1.64 -1.72
C ALA A 73 4.99 -3.03 -1.91
N ASN A 74 4.62 -3.72 -3.00
CA ASN A 74 5.20 -5.00 -3.33
C ASN A 74 5.30 -5.19 -4.87
N PRO A 75 6.49 -5.02 -5.47
CA PRO A 75 7.80 -4.74 -4.85
C PRO A 75 7.91 -3.36 -4.17
N ASP A 76 8.76 -3.29 -3.14
CA ASP A 76 8.99 -2.11 -2.32
C ASP A 76 9.80 -1.02 -3.05
N ASN A 77 9.51 0.23 -2.69
CA ASN A 77 10.32 1.40 -2.96
C ASN A 77 10.57 2.13 -1.63
N PRO A 78 11.83 2.22 -1.15
CA PRO A 78 13.04 2.31 -1.97
C PRO A 78 13.96 1.08 -2.05
N MET A 79 13.69 0.02 -1.28
CA MET A 79 14.63 -1.10 -1.12
C MET A 79 14.63 -2.05 -2.31
N GLY A 80 13.54 -2.10 -3.09
CA GLY A 80 13.41 -2.99 -4.24
C GLY A 80 13.18 -4.46 -3.87
N THR A 81 12.94 -4.74 -2.58
CA THR A 81 12.62 -6.06 -2.05
C THR A 81 11.16 -6.42 -2.30
N TRP A 82 10.79 -7.70 -2.16
CA TRP A 82 9.40 -8.14 -2.36
C TRP A 82 9.08 -9.39 -1.55
N HIS A 83 7.80 -9.54 -1.25
CA HIS A 83 7.20 -10.75 -0.69
C HIS A 83 6.55 -11.60 -1.77
N GLY A 84 6.54 -12.91 -1.54
CA GLY A 84 5.84 -13.87 -2.41
C GLY A 84 4.30 -13.75 -2.30
N PRO A 85 3.57 -14.36 -3.26
CA PRO A 85 2.13 -14.20 -3.40
C PRO A 85 1.36 -14.72 -2.18
N ASP A 86 1.83 -15.81 -1.56
CA ASP A 86 1.16 -16.41 -0.41
C ASP A 86 1.27 -15.54 0.84
N ARG A 87 2.39 -14.81 1.00
CA ARG A 87 2.58 -13.90 2.12
C ARG A 87 1.70 -12.65 2.00
N ILE A 88 1.56 -12.10 0.79
CA ILE A 88 0.63 -11.00 0.55
C ILE A 88 -0.82 -11.46 0.72
N ARG A 89 -1.18 -12.68 0.29
CA ARG A 89 -2.52 -13.24 0.51
C ARG A 89 -2.83 -13.42 1.99
N ALA A 90 -1.88 -13.94 2.77
CA ALA A 90 -2.01 -14.04 4.21
C ALA A 90 -2.19 -12.65 4.86
N MET A 91 -1.50 -11.63 4.36
CA MET A 91 -1.72 -10.25 4.81
C MET A 91 -3.15 -9.78 4.53
N VAL A 92 -3.67 -9.98 3.31
CA VAL A 92 -5.07 -9.64 2.94
C VAL A 92 -6.07 -10.33 3.86
N GLU A 93 -5.84 -11.61 4.18
CA GLU A 93 -6.70 -12.38 5.07
C GLU A 93 -6.66 -11.90 6.52
N ALA A 94 -5.53 -11.32 6.95
CA ALA A 94 -5.33 -10.83 8.31
C ALA A 94 -5.72 -9.37 8.50
N VAL A 95 -6.09 -8.63 7.45
CA VAL A 95 -6.53 -7.23 7.54
C VAL A 95 -7.69 -7.11 8.56
N PRO A 96 -7.61 -6.19 9.54
CA PRO A 96 -8.66 -6.02 10.54
C PRO A 96 -9.98 -5.55 9.92
N ASP A 97 -11.10 -5.91 10.55
CA ASP A 97 -12.42 -5.42 10.15
C ASP A 97 -12.45 -3.88 10.17
N GLY A 98 -12.91 -3.28 9.08
CA GLY A 98 -12.98 -1.82 8.92
C GLY A 98 -11.69 -1.16 8.44
N THR A 99 -10.60 -1.92 8.27
CA THR A 99 -9.37 -1.46 7.62
C THR A 99 -9.37 -1.86 6.15
N LEU A 100 -8.86 -0.98 5.28
CA LEU A 100 -8.59 -1.28 3.87
C LEU A 100 -7.09 -1.38 3.62
N LEU A 101 -6.64 -2.49 3.02
CA LEU A 101 -5.28 -2.67 2.54
C LEU A 101 -5.08 -1.99 1.19
N VAL A 102 -4.08 -1.12 1.11
CA VAL A 102 -3.62 -0.50 -0.13
C VAL A 102 -2.35 -1.24 -0.58
N LEU A 103 -2.48 -2.06 -1.61
CA LEU A 103 -1.37 -2.80 -2.20
C LEU A 103 -0.85 -2.06 -3.44
N ASP A 104 0.30 -1.40 -3.30
CA ASP A 104 0.98 -0.73 -4.42
C ASP A 104 1.84 -1.72 -5.21
N GLU A 105 1.43 -1.98 -6.45
CA GLU A 105 2.09 -2.88 -7.39
C GLU A 105 2.80 -2.10 -8.52
N ALA A 106 3.27 -0.86 -8.29
CA ALA A 106 3.89 -0.02 -9.32
C ALA A 106 5.06 -0.68 -10.08
N TYR A 107 5.74 -1.64 -9.45
CA TYR A 107 6.91 -2.33 -9.98
C TYR A 107 6.65 -3.80 -10.33
N ILE A 108 5.40 -4.25 -10.33
CA ILE A 108 5.09 -5.68 -10.48
C ILE A 108 5.53 -6.25 -11.82
N GLU A 109 5.55 -5.45 -12.89
CA GLU A 109 6.07 -5.87 -14.20
C GLU A 109 7.57 -6.20 -14.21
N PHE A 110 8.34 -5.73 -13.22
CA PHE A 110 9.76 -6.07 -13.06
C PHE A 110 10.01 -7.23 -12.09
N ALA A 111 8.99 -7.62 -11.32
CA ALA A 111 9.11 -8.69 -10.34
C ALA A 111 9.28 -10.06 -11.03
N PRO A 112 9.93 -11.03 -10.36
CA PRO A 112 9.94 -12.41 -10.84
C PRO A 112 8.53 -12.93 -11.13
N HIS A 113 8.42 -13.81 -12.14
CA HIS A 113 7.14 -14.44 -12.46
C HIS A 113 6.58 -15.19 -11.25
N GLY A 114 5.32 -14.94 -10.92
CA GLY A 114 4.64 -15.53 -9.76
C GLY A 114 4.68 -14.68 -8.49
N THR A 115 5.35 -13.51 -8.48
CA THR A 115 5.31 -12.60 -7.31
C THR A 115 3.91 -12.03 -7.06
N ALA A 116 3.17 -11.68 -8.12
CA ALA A 116 1.84 -11.07 -8.01
C ALA A 116 0.82 -12.07 -7.43
N PRO A 117 0.10 -11.73 -6.34
CA PRO A 117 -0.93 -12.58 -5.80
C PRO A 117 -2.18 -12.61 -6.71
N VAL A 118 -2.82 -13.77 -6.77
CA VAL A 118 -4.19 -13.91 -7.29
C VAL A 118 -5.13 -13.51 -6.16
N ILE A 119 -5.85 -12.40 -6.36
CA ILE A 119 -6.81 -11.82 -5.42
C ILE A 119 -8.08 -11.58 -6.22
N ASP A 120 -9.23 -11.93 -5.64
CA ASP A 120 -10.53 -11.63 -6.21
C ASP A 120 -10.67 -10.11 -6.41
N PRO A 121 -10.94 -9.60 -7.62
CA PRO A 121 -11.17 -8.17 -7.86
C PRO A 121 -12.27 -7.56 -6.99
N ASP A 122 -13.20 -8.37 -6.49
CA ASP A 122 -14.31 -7.94 -5.64
C ASP A 122 -14.02 -8.11 -4.13
N ASP A 123 -12.80 -8.52 -3.72
CA ASP A 123 -12.42 -8.60 -2.31
C ASP A 123 -12.44 -7.21 -1.66
N PRO A 124 -13.35 -6.95 -0.70
CA PRO A 124 -13.55 -5.61 -0.16
C PRO A 124 -12.41 -5.16 0.77
N ARG A 125 -11.51 -6.07 1.17
CA ARG A 125 -10.42 -5.79 2.12
C ARG A 125 -9.21 -5.14 1.47
N VAL A 126 -9.12 -5.15 0.14
CA VAL A 126 -7.91 -4.73 -0.57
C VAL A 126 -8.22 -3.92 -1.83
N ILE A 127 -7.45 -2.86 -2.03
CA ILE A 127 -7.38 -2.13 -3.29
C ILE A 127 -5.96 -2.22 -3.85
N ARG A 128 -5.86 -2.61 -5.12
CA ARG A 128 -4.58 -2.77 -5.82
C ARG A 128 -4.31 -1.58 -6.72
N MET A 129 -3.09 -1.04 -6.64
CA MET A 129 -2.66 0.11 -7.44
C MET A 129 -1.63 -0.34 -8.48
N ARG A 130 -1.82 0.06 -9.73
CA ARG A 130 -0.89 -0.20 -10.86
C ARG A 130 -0.74 1.05 -11.72
N THR A 131 0.28 1.06 -12.57
CA THR A 131 0.58 2.23 -13.41
C THR A 131 1.23 1.89 -14.74
N PHE A 132 1.04 2.77 -15.72
CA PHE A 132 1.83 2.79 -16.94
C PHE A 132 3.13 3.60 -16.81
N SER A 133 3.39 4.20 -15.65
CA SER A 133 4.51 5.10 -15.44
C SER A 133 5.88 4.41 -15.37
N LYS A 134 5.91 3.11 -15.06
CA LYS A 134 7.15 2.37 -14.81
C LYS A 134 7.55 1.54 -16.02
N ALA A 135 7.28 0.24 -16.04
CA ALA A 135 7.70 -0.65 -17.13
C ALA A 135 7.22 -0.23 -18.52
N TYR A 136 6.07 0.42 -18.61
CA TYR A 136 5.49 0.89 -19.87
C TYR A 136 6.08 2.23 -20.37
N GLY A 137 6.94 2.91 -19.59
CA GLY A 137 7.61 4.14 -20.03
C GLY A 137 6.70 5.35 -20.22
N MET A 138 5.48 5.34 -19.66
CA MET A 138 4.47 6.39 -19.87
C MET A 138 4.33 7.33 -18.67
N ALA A 139 5.41 7.61 -17.94
CA ALA A 139 5.35 8.43 -16.72
C ALA A 139 4.72 9.82 -16.93
N GLY A 140 4.96 10.44 -18.09
CA GLY A 140 4.38 11.74 -18.47
C GLY A 140 2.91 11.69 -18.88
N ALA A 141 2.35 10.51 -19.17
CA ALA A 141 0.95 10.35 -19.56
C ALA A 141 -0.02 10.39 -18.36
N ARG A 142 0.50 10.13 -17.15
CA ARG A 142 -0.26 10.11 -15.89
C ARG A 142 -1.43 9.12 -15.93
N VAL A 143 -1.11 7.84 -16.16
CA VAL A 143 -2.08 6.72 -16.18
C VAL A 143 -1.71 5.63 -15.19
#